data_AF-A0A1A8HAH0-F1
#
_entry.id   AF-A0A1A8HAH0-F1
#
_cell.length_a   1.000
_cell.length_b   1.000
_cell.length_c   1.000
_cell.angle_alpha   90.00
_cell.angle_beta   90.00
_cell.angle_gamma   90.00
#
_symmetry.space_group_name_H-M   'P 1'
#
loop_
_entity.id
_entity.type
_entity.pdbx_description
1 polymer ?
#
loop_
_entity_poly.entity_id
_entity_poly.type
_entity_poly.pdbx_seq_one_letter_code
_entity_poly.pdbx_strand_id
1 'polypeptide(L)'
;SLWFSSKDPSFTVRSDGVIIALRSVTMETGERTFSVGVHDNNGPESEMEVHLVYKRTRKTNEKREAVLKRTKRHWRPAPFHILENGKPPFPIYIDQFVSD
;
A
#
# COMPACT_ATOMS: atom_id res chain seq x y z
N SER A 1 29.46 -23.37 -20.73
CA SER A 1 28.17 -23.87 -20.19
C SER A 1 28.00 -23.27 -18.83
N LEU A 2 26.85 -22.65 -18.55
CA LEU A 2 26.63 -21.98 -17.28
C LEU A 2 26.35 -23.01 -16.18
N TRP A 3 27.02 -22.86 -15.06
CA TRP A 3 26.73 -23.59 -13.85
C TRP A 3 26.42 -22.64 -12.71
N PHE A 4 25.46 -23.04 -11.89
CA PHE A 4 24.94 -22.25 -10.79
C PHE A 4 25.24 -22.96 -9.47
N SER A 5 25.58 -22.18 -8.46
CA SER A 5 25.76 -22.66 -7.10
C SER A 5 25.10 -21.71 -6.11
N SER A 6 24.51 -22.25 -5.04
CA SER A 6 23.98 -21.45 -3.94
C SER A 6 24.97 -21.48 -2.78
N LYS A 7 25.30 -20.32 -2.21
CA LYS A 7 26.09 -20.24 -0.97
C LYS A 7 25.26 -20.64 0.26
N ASP A 8 23.92 -20.62 0.16
CA ASP A 8 23.04 -21.10 1.21
C ASP A 8 22.65 -22.57 0.97
N PRO A 9 23.00 -23.49 1.89
CA PRO A 9 22.78 -24.93 1.72
C PRO A 9 21.29 -25.33 1.80
N SER A 10 20.40 -24.39 2.11
CA SER A 10 18.95 -24.59 2.13
C SER A 10 18.34 -24.47 0.73
N PHE A 11 19.12 -23.95 -0.24
CA PHE A 11 18.70 -23.74 -1.62
C PHE A 11 19.64 -24.44 -2.60
N THR A 12 19.08 -24.88 -3.73
CA THR A 12 19.83 -25.31 -4.90
C THR A 12 19.35 -24.53 -6.12
N VAL A 13 20.19 -24.45 -7.15
CA VAL A 13 19.88 -23.76 -8.40
C VAL A 13 20.01 -24.76 -9.53
N ARG A 14 18.90 -24.98 -10.25
CA ARG A 14 18.86 -25.88 -11.39
C ARG A 14 19.50 -25.20 -12.62
N SER A 15 19.85 -25.99 -13.64
CA SER A 15 20.53 -25.49 -14.84
C SER A 15 19.74 -24.45 -15.65
N ASP A 16 18.43 -24.34 -15.44
CA ASP A 16 17.55 -23.33 -16.02
C ASP A 16 17.43 -22.06 -15.15
N GLY A 17 18.19 -21.97 -14.05
CA GLY A 17 18.18 -20.82 -13.13
C GLY A 17 17.08 -20.87 -12.07
N VAL A 18 16.28 -21.95 -11.99
CA VAL A 18 15.25 -22.08 -10.96
C VAL A 18 15.89 -22.36 -9.60
N ILE A 19 15.58 -21.50 -8.62
CA ILE A 19 16.00 -21.66 -7.22
C ILE A 19 14.97 -22.52 -6.49
N ILE A 20 15.43 -23.60 -5.87
CA ILE A 20 14.60 -24.58 -5.18
C ILE A 20 15.03 -24.66 -3.72
N ALA A 21 14.07 -24.54 -2.80
CA ALA A 21 14.31 -24.82 -1.38
C ALA A 21 14.37 -26.35 -1.16
N LEU A 22 15.49 -26.84 -0.62
CA LEU A 22 15.71 -28.27 -0.36
C LEU A 22 15.02 -28.74 0.94
N ARG A 23 14.76 -27.83 1.86
CA ARG A 23 14.14 -28.08 3.17
C ARG A 23 13.34 -26.86 3.61
N SER A 24 12.53 -27.02 4.66
CA SER A 24 11.88 -25.90 5.33
C SER A 24 12.91 -24.85 5.74
N VAL A 25 12.70 -23.61 5.28
CA VAL A 25 13.62 -22.49 5.50
C VAL A 25 13.11 -21.66 6.67
N THR A 26 13.85 -21.67 7.79
CA THR A 26 13.58 -20.78 8.92
C THR A 26 14.12 -19.37 8.61
N MET A 27 13.36 -18.33 8.98
CA MET A 27 13.70 -16.92 8.78
C MET A 27 13.46 -16.17 10.09
N GLU A 28 14.50 -15.59 10.70
CA GLU A 28 14.40 -14.96 12.03
C GLU A 28 13.53 -13.69 12.04
N THR A 29 13.68 -12.83 11.02
CA THR A 29 12.92 -11.57 10.90
C THR A 29 11.91 -11.60 9.74
N GLY A 30 11.61 -12.79 9.21
CA GLY A 30 10.82 -12.93 8.00
C GLY A 30 11.58 -12.53 6.72
N GLU A 31 12.89 -12.32 6.82
CA GLU A 31 13.78 -12.04 5.69
C GLU A 31 14.96 -13.00 5.72
N ARG A 32 15.47 -13.35 4.53
CA ARG A 32 16.67 -14.17 4.36
C ARG A 32 17.36 -13.79 3.07
N THR A 33 18.63 -13.46 3.18
CA THR A 33 19.46 -13.06 2.05
C THR A 33 20.53 -14.10 1.83
N PHE A 34 20.75 -14.49 0.58
CA PHE A 34 21.83 -15.38 0.20
C PHE A 34 22.28 -15.09 -1.23
N SER A 35 23.40 -15.66 -1.61
CA SER A 35 23.95 -15.45 -2.94
C SER A 35 23.93 -16.70 -3.80
N VAL A 36 23.74 -16.47 -5.09
CA VAL A 36 23.88 -17.46 -6.16
C VAL A 36 25.09 -17.12 -7.00
N GLY A 37 26.08 -18.01 -7.02
CA GLY A 37 27.22 -17.93 -7.91
C GLY A 37 26.85 -18.44 -9.31
N VAL A 38 27.38 -17.76 -10.32
CA VAL A 38 27.28 -18.11 -11.74
C VAL A 38 28.69 -18.24 -12.27
N HIS A 39 28.93 -19.34 -12.95
CA HIS A 39 30.24 -19.60 -13.52
C HIS A 39 30.08 -20.03 -14.97
N ASP A 40 31.02 -19.58 -15.78
CA ASP A 40 31.16 -19.97 -17.17
C ASP A 40 32.58 -20.47 -17.43
N ASN A 41 32.75 -21.31 -18.44
CA ASN A 41 34.02 -22.00 -18.72
C ASN A 41 35.18 -21.05 -19.06
N ASN A 42 34.89 -19.81 -19.43
CA ASN A 42 35.88 -18.82 -19.90
C ASN A 42 35.64 -17.41 -19.32
N GLY A 43 34.68 -17.26 -18.41
CA GLY A 43 34.23 -15.96 -17.90
C GLY A 43 34.62 -15.76 -16.43
N PRO A 44 34.69 -14.50 -15.98
CA PRO A 44 34.80 -14.21 -14.55
C PRO A 44 33.58 -14.76 -13.79
N GLU A 45 33.82 -15.27 -12.58
CA GLU A 45 32.75 -15.66 -11.67
C GLU A 45 31.86 -14.45 -11.37
N SER A 46 30.55 -14.63 -11.47
CA SER A 46 29.57 -13.57 -11.20
C SER A 46 28.63 -14.04 -10.09
N GLU A 47 28.15 -13.12 -9.26
CA GLU A 47 27.33 -13.43 -8.09
C GLU A 47 26.06 -12.60 -8.12
N MET A 48 24.92 -13.24 -7.85
CA MET A 48 23.61 -12.61 -7.70
C MET A 48 23.16 -12.72 -6.25
N GLU A 49 22.83 -11.60 -5.63
CA GLU A 49 22.21 -11.56 -4.31
C GLU A 49 20.69 -11.79 -4.42
N VAL A 50 20.16 -12.65 -3.56
CA VAL A 50 18.75 -13.04 -3.52
C VAL A 50 18.17 -12.71 -2.16
N HIS A 51 17.14 -11.88 -2.15
CA HIS A 51 16.39 -11.51 -0.95
C HIS A 51 15.05 -12.24 -0.91
N LEU A 52 14.93 -13.23 -0.03
CA LEU A 52 13.66 -13.86 0.30
C LEU A 52 12.98 -13.06 1.41
N VAL A 53 11.82 -12.47 1.11
CA VAL A 53 11.08 -11.62 2.06
C VAL A 53 9.66 -12.16 2.23
N TYR A 54 9.30 -12.51 3.46
CA TYR A 54 7.94 -12.83 3.86
C TYR A 54 7.21 -11.57 4.33
N LYS A 55 6.50 -10.92 3.40
CA LYS A 55 5.60 -9.82 3.76
C LYS A 55 4.35 -10.39 4.44
N ARG A 56 4.28 -10.28 5.77
CA ARG A 56 3.02 -10.49 6.49
C ARG A 56 2.07 -9.37 6.07
N THR A 57 1.25 -9.60 5.04
CA THR A 57 0.11 -8.73 4.74
C THR A 57 -0.73 -8.71 6.00
N ARG A 58 -0.66 -7.63 6.77
CA ARG A 58 -1.67 -7.35 7.77
C ARG A 58 -2.95 -7.28 6.96
N LYS A 59 -3.78 -8.33 7.02
CA LYS A 59 -5.20 -8.18 6.72
C LYS A 59 -5.69 -7.18 7.76
N THR A 60 -5.57 -5.89 7.47
CA THR A 60 -6.42 -4.91 8.13
C THR A 60 -7.82 -5.44 7.89
N ASN A 61 -8.51 -5.83 8.96
CA ASN A 61 -9.95 -6.02 8.88
C ASN A 61 -10.50 -4.71 8.32
N GLU A 62 -10.83 -4.71 7.03
CA GLU A 62 -11.48 -3.57 6.36
C GLU A 62 -12.92 -3.41 6.83
N LYS A 63 -13.35 -4.16 7.84
CA LYS A 63 -14.34 -3.68 8.82
C LYS A 63 -13.66 -2.67 9.75
N ARG A 64 -13.15 -1.57 9.20
CA ARG A 64 -13.13 -0.33 9.97
C ARG A 64 -14.60 -0.04 10.18
N GLU A 65 -15.09 -0.16 11.41
CA GLU A 65 -16.25 0.66 11.79
C GLU A 65 -15.93 2.05 11.25
N ALA A 66 -16.71 2.49 10.26
CA ALA A 66 -16.46 3.76 9.64
C ALA A 66 -16.54 4.78 10.76
N VAL A 67 -15.38 5.28 11.22
CA VAL A 67 -15.35 6.37 12.18
C VAL A 67 -16.07 7.49 11.46
N LEU A 68 -17.34 7.71 11.82
CA LEU A 68 -18.19 8.73 11.23
C LEU A 68 -17.60 10.07 11.65
N LYS A 69 -16.60 10.54 10.89
CA LYS A 69 -15.98 11.84 11.10
C LYS A 69 -16.98 12.89 10.62
N ARG A 70 -17.72 13.48 11.57
CA ARG A 70 -18.56 14.64 11.30
C ARG A 70 -17.67 15.86 11.11
N THR A 71 -17.61 16.38 9.89
CA THR A 71 -17.03 17.70 9.61
C THR A 71 -18.12 18.77 9.76
N LYS A 72 -17.90 19.82 10.55
CA LYS A 72 -18.83 20.96 10.64
C LYS A 72 -18.83 21.66 9.27
N ARG A 73 -20.02 21.81 8.67
CA ARG A 73 -20.15 22.59 7.44
C ARG A 73 -19.76 24.04 7.73
N HIS A 74 -19.06 24.66 6.78
CA HIS A 74 -18.82 26.11 6.81
C HIS A 74 -20.17 26.81 6.92
N TRP A 75 -20.33 27.72 7.89
CA TRP A 75 -21.59 28.44 8.05
C TRP A 75 -21.81 29.30 6.80
N ARG A 76 -22.93 29.05 6.12
CA ARG A 76 -23.37 29.81 4.94
C ARG A 76 -24.89 29.88 5.04
N PRO A 77 -25.49 31.05 4.81
CA PRO A 77 -26.96 31.13 4.71
C PRO A 77 -27.43 30.21 3.58
N ALA A 78 -28.61 29.62 3.76
CA ALA A 78 -29.20 28.80 2.72
C ALA A 78 -29.47 29.67 1.48
N PRO A 79 -29.36 29.12 0.26
CA PRO A 79 -29.82 29.83 -0.93
C PRO A 79 -31.31 30.18 -0.79
N PHE A 80 -31.67 31.44 -1.03
CA PHE A 80 -33.05 31.90 -1.03
C PHE A 80 -33.34 32.68 -2.31
N HIS A 81 -34.62 32.74 -2.68
CA HIS A 81 -35.11 33.44 -3.87
C HIS A 81 -36.11 34.52 -3.43
N ILE A 82 -35.92 35.74 -3.92
CA ILE A 82 -36.86 36.84 -3.76
C ILE A 82 -37.45 37.16 -5.13
N LEU A 83 -38.78 37.30 -5.18
CA LEU A 83 -39.44 37.78 -6.38
C LEU A 83 -39.17 39.28 -6.56
N GLU A 84 -38.53 39.64 -7.67
CA GLU A 84 -38.39 41.05 -8.07
C GLU A 84 -39.80 41.64 -8.32
N ASN A 85 -40.10 42.82 -7.77
CA ASN A 85 -41.41 43.48 -7.81
C ASN A 85 -42.54 42.75 -7.07
N GLY A 86 -42.23 42.08 -5.96
CA GLY A 86 -43.23 41.55 -5.04
C GLY A 86 -44.29 42.59 -4.63
N LYS A 87 -45.47 42.11 -4.24
CA LYS A 87 -46.52 43.01 -3.73
C LYS A 87 -46.09 43.58 -2.37
N PRO A 88 -46.37 44.86 -2.08
CA PRO A 88 -46.12 45.45 -0.76
C PRO A 88 -46.89 44.66 0.33
N PRO A 89 -46.45 44.70 1.61
CA PRO A 89 -45.63 45.74 2.22
C PRO A 89 -44.11 45.50 2.12
N PHE A 90 -43.38 46.59 1.93
CA PHE A 90 -41.92 46.64 2.05
C PHE A 90 -41.55 47.41 3.32
N PRO A 91 -40.52 47.00 4.09
CA PRO A 91 -39.55 45.93 3.83
C PRO A 91 -40.05 44.51 4.17
N ILE A 92 -39.46 43.50 3.50
CA ILE A 92 -39.76 42.08 3.72
C ILE A 92 -38.69 41.49 4.65
N TYR A 93 -39.11 40.90 5.77
CA TYR A 93 -38.22 40.14 6.65
C TYR A 93 -38.06 38.72 6.10
N ILE A 94 -36.82 38.35 5.76
CA ILE A 94 -36.52 37.08 5.08
C ILE A 94 -36.18 36.00 6.10
N ASP A 95 -35.28 36.29 7.05
CA ASP A 95 -34.93 35.40 8.15
C ASP A 95 -34.14 36.15 9.24
N GLN A 96 -34.14 35.63 10.47
CA GLN A 96 -33.30 36.10 11.58
C GLN A 96 -32.30 35.02 11.98
N PHE A 97 -31.01 35.35 11.90
CA PHE A 97 -29.94 34.44 12.34
C PHE A 97 -29.49 34.79 13.75
N VAL A 98 -29.35 33.78 14.60
CA VAL A 98 -28.84 33.90 15.96
C VAL A 98 -27.58 33.06 16.06
N SER A 99 -26.50 33.65 16.58
CA SER A 99 -25.35 32.88 17.07
C SER A 99 -25.65 32.45 18.49
N ASP A 100 -25.32 31.20 18.81
CA ASP A 100 -25.04 30.80 20.19
C ASP A 100 -23.82 31.58 20.70
#